data_AF-A0A1V5PGH2-F1
#
_entry.id   AF-A0A1V5PGH2-F1
#
_cell.length_a   1.000
_cell.length_b   1.000
_cell.length_c   1.000
_cell.angle_alpha   90.00
_cell.angle_beta   90.00
_cell.angle_gamma   90.00
#
_symmetry.space_group_name_H-M   'P 1'
#
loop_
_entity.id
_entity.type
_entity.pdbx_description
1 polymer ?
#
loop_
_entity_poly.entity_id
_entity_poly.type
_entity_poly.pdbx_seq_one_letter_code
_entity_poly.pdbx_strand_id
1 'polypeptide(L)'
;MLDAEKTSEKLVEDIYDSMSLLQDMISRVNLYSVNAAIEVSKSSDSYAAVAGVDEVKRLSEQISGDTDEIMLKMIKLRNDIKLSAERIGNAGERMKESDEIAGSMSADLKHLEENINVIADTVMEMEKSIEAAGESADSIKIAGKELGRLYISCSERAAKLDKALKEIV
;
A
#
# COMPACT_ATOMS: atom_id res chain seq x y z
N MET A 1 -8.96 12.62 9.54
CA MET A 1 -9.31 11.27 10.07
C MET A 1 -9.25 11.24 11.59
N LEU A 2 -8.17 11.74 12.21
CA LEU A 2 -8.08 11.99 13.66
C LEU A 2 -9.26 12.82 14.22
N ASP A 3 -9.73 13.82 13.46
CA ASP A 3 -10.88 14.63 13.89
C ASP A 3 -12.21 13.85 13.87
N ALA A 4 -12.38 12.93 12.92
CA ALA A 4 -13.60 12.12 12.82
C ALA A 4 -13.65 11.06 13.94
N GLU A 5 -12.51 10.45 14.25
CA GLU A 5 -12.36 9.54 15.39
C GLU A 5 -12.67 10.23 16.71
N LYS A 6 -12.02 11.38 17.00
CA LYS A 6 -12.28 12.17 18.21
C LYS A 6 -13.74 12.61 18.32
N THR A 7 -14.35 12.98 17.19
CA THR A 7 -15.77 13.37 17.17
C THR A 7 -16.67 12.17 17.49
N SER A 8 -16.35 10.99 16.97
CA SER A 8 -17.11 9.76 17.21
C SER A 8 -16.96 9.26 18.65
N GLU A 9 -15.74 9.29 19.21
CA GLU A 9 -15.51 8.95 20.62
C GLU A 9 -16.26 9.89 21.56
N LYS A 10 -16.20 11.21 21.30
CA LYS A 10 -16.92 12.20 22.08
C LYS A 10 -18.43 11.99 22.02
N LEU A 11 -18.98 11.69 20.85
CA LEU A 11 -20.42 11.42 20.71
C LEU A 11 -20.85 10.19 21.53
N VAL A 12 -20.04 9.13 21.55
CA VAL A 12 -20.33 7.94 22.36
C VAL A 12 -20.27 8.26 23.86
N GLU A 13 -19.34 9.12 24.29
CA GLU A 13 -19.26 9.62 25.67
C GLU A 13 -20.47 10.46 26.06
N ASP A 14 -20.88 11.41 25.21
CA ASP A 14 -22.07 12.25 25.43
C ASP A 14 -23.36 11.39 25.54
N ILE A 15 -23.47 10.34 24.74
CA ILE A 15 -24.60 9.40 24.82
C ILE A 15 -24.52 8.56 26.11
N TYR A 16 -23.33 8.12 26.50
CA TYR A 16 -23.14 7.37 27.74
C TYR A 16 -23.58 8.18 28.97
N ASP A 17 -23.18 9.44 29.05
CA ASP A 17 -23.56 10.36 30.13
C ASP A 17 -25.08 10.59 30.15
N SER A 18 -25.69 10.76 28.97
CA SER A 18 -27.14 10.89 28.83
C SER A 18 -27.90 9.65 29.31
N MET A 19 -27.39 8.45 29.00
CA MET A 19 -27.99 7.20 29.48
C MET A 19 -27.83 7.01 30.99
N SER A 20 -26.69 7.41 31.56
CA SER A 20 -26.48 7.39 33.01
C SER A 20 -27.48 8.31 33.73
N LEU A 21 -27.71 9.51 33.19
CA LEU A 21 -28.74 10.43 33.70
C LEU A 21 -30.16 9.85 33.58
N LEU A 22 -30.47 9.17 32.47
CA LEU A 22 -31.75 8.48 32.30
C LEU A 22 -31.94 7.37 33.35
N GLN A 23 -30.91 6.58 33.66
CA GLN A 23 -30.97 5.55 34.70
C GLN A 23 -31.30 6.14 36.08
N ASP A 24 -30.71 7.29 36.43
CA ASP A 24 -31.03 8.01 37.67
C ASP A 24 -32.48 8.50 37.68
N MET A 25 -32.94 9.09 36.56
CA MET A 25 -34.33 9.55 36.42
C MET A 25 -35.33 8.40 36.55
N ILE A 26 -35.08 7.26 35.92
CA ILE A 26 -35.91 6.05 36.02
C ILE A 26 -35.95 5.53 37.46
N SER A 27 -34.80 5.50 38.14
CA SER A 27 -34.70 5.09 39.54
C SER A 27 -35.55 5.98 40.46
N ARG A 28 -35.55 7.30 40.22
CA ARG A 28 -36.39 8.26 40.94
C ARG A 28 -37.87 8.10 40.64
N VAL A 29 -38.25 7.90 39.38
CA VAL A 29 -39.64 7.65 38.98
C VAL A 29 -40.16 6.37 39.61
N ASN A 30 -39.35 5.31 39.65
CA ASN A 30 -39.69 4.07 40.32
C ASN A 30 -39.94 4.30 41.83
N LEU A 31 -39.05 5.02 42.52
CA LEU A 31 -39.24 5.40 43.93
C LEU A 31 -40.51 6.22 44.17
N TYR A 32 -40.80 7.21 43.31
CA TYR A 32 -42.03 7.99 43.42
C TYR A 32 -43.28 7.14 43.19
N SER A 33 -43.21 6.18 42.26
CA SER A 33 -44.30 5.24 42.00
C SER A 33 -44.56 4.36 43.22
N VAL A 34 -43.52 3.80 43.84
CA VAL A 34 -43.65 3.02 45.08
C VAL A 34 -44.29 3.85 46.21
N ASN A 35 -43.85 5.10 46.40
CA ASN A 35 -44.42 5.98 47.41
C ASN A 35 -45.90 6.32 47.13
N ALA A 36 -46.25 6.54 45.86
CA ALA A 36 -47.63 6.76 45.45
C ALA A 36 -48.50 5.52 45.68
N ALA A 37 -47.99 4.32 45.40
CA ALA A 37 -48.71 3.06 45.63
C ALA A 37 -49.06 2.88 47.11
N ILE A 38 -48.10 3.18 47.99
CA ILE A 38 -48.30 3.15 49.45
C ILE A 38 -49.40 4.13 49.85
N GLU A 39 -49.38 5.35 49.34
CA GLU A 39 -50.35 6.38 49.72
C GLU A 39 -51.76 6.08 49.20
N VAL A 40 -51.88 5.62 47.95
CA VAL A 40 -53.17 5.20 47.37
C VAL A 40 -53.75 4.01 48.12
N SER A 41 -52.91 3.05 48.53
CA SER A 41 -53.34 1.86 49.29
C SER A 41 -53.90 2.19 50.69
N LYS A 42 -53.58 3.38 51.25
CA LYS A 42 -54.16 3.86 52.51
C LYS A 42 -55.57 4.44 52.32
N SER A 43 -55.93 4.86 51.10
CA SER A 43 -57.27 5.32 50.77
C SER A 43 -58.14 4.12 50.32
N SER A 44 -59.31 3.94 50.90
CA SER A 44 -60.10 2.71 50.72
C SER A 44 -60.80 2.57 49.35
N ASP A 45 -60.71 3.57 48.45
CA ASP A 45 -61.68 3.75 47.37
C ASP A 45 -61.11 3.88 45.93
N SER A 46 -59.89 3.43 45.61
CA SER A 46 -59.42 3.53 44.21
C SER A 46 -58.48 2.43 43.73
N TYR A 47 -59.06 1.27 43.40
CA TYR A 47 -58.37 0.18 42.69
C TYR A 47 -57.77 0.63 41.34
N ALA A 48 -58.40 1.58 40.65
CA ALA A 48 -57.89 2.14 39.39
C ALA A 48 -56.59 2.95 39.58
N ALA A 49 -56.48 3.69 40.69
CA ALA A 49 -55.27 4.44 41.02
C ALA A 49 -54.11 3.50 41.39
N VAL A 50 -54.37 2.41 42.11
CA VAL A 50 -53.34 1.39 42.41
C VAL A 50 -52.82 0.75 41.12
N ALA A 51 -53.72 0.32 40.22
CA ALA A 51 -53.34 -0.29 38.96
C ALA A 51 -52.52 0.65 38.06
N GLY A 52 -52.86 1.95 38.04
CA GLY A 52 -52.10 2.95 37.31
C GLY A 52 -50.67 3.11 37.85
N VAL A 53 -50.48 3.06 39.17
CA VAL A 53 -49.15 3.15 39.78
C VAL A 53 -48.30 1.90 39.52
N ASP A 54 -48.91 0.72 39.60
CA ASP A 54 -48.22 -0.54 39.25
C ASP A 54 -47.75 -0.54 37.79
N GLU A 55 -48.52 0.04 36.86
CA GLU A 55 -48.11 0.19 35.47
C GLU A 55 -46.92 1.15 35.32
N VAL A 56 -46.87 2.26 36.06
CA VAL A 56 -45.69 3.16 36.05
C VAL A 56 -44.45 2.44 36.57
N LYS A 57 -44.58 1.63 37.64
CA LYS A 57 -43.48 0.80 38.15
C LYS A 57 -42.98 -0.18 37.09
N ARG A 58 -43.90 -0.93 36.46
CA ARG A 58 -43.58 -1.90 35.40
C ARG A 58 -42.88 -1.25 34.21
N LEU A 59 -43.37 -0.09 33.76
CA LEU A 59 -42.76 0.68 32.68
C LEU A 59 -41.37 1.20 33.08
N SER A 60 -41.19 1.64 34.34
CA SER A 60 -39.88 2.09 34.83
C SER A 60 -38.86 0.96 34.83
N GLU A 61 -39.24 -0.24 35.29
CA GLU A 61 -38.38 -1.44 35.24
C GLU A 61 -38.02 -1.82 33.80
N GLN A 62 -38.99 -1.75 32.88
CA GLN A 62 -38.76 -2.03 31.46
C GLN A 62 -37.77 -1.03 30.84
N ILE A 63 -37.98 0.28 31.04
CA ILE A 63 -37.08 1.32 30.50
C ILE A 63 -35.68 1.21 31.11
N SER A 64 -35.57 0.83 32.40
CA SER A 64 -34.27 0.57 33.05
C SER A 64 -33.50 -0.54 32.34
N GLY A 65 -34.17 -1.65 32.02
CA GLY A 65 -33.55 -2.77 31.30
C GLY A 65 -33.11 -2.38 29.88
N ASP A 66 -33.95 -1.63 29.16
CA ASP A 66 -33.63 -1.13 27.82
C ASP A 66 -32.42 -0.17 27.85
N THR A 67 -32.33 0.67 28.89
CA THR A 67 -31.21 1.60 29.11
C THR A 67 -29.91 0.84 29.39
N ASP A 68 -29.95 -0.22 30.19
CA ASP A 68 -28.80 -1.10 30.43
C ASP A 68 -28.31 -1.77 29.13
N GLU A 69 -29.23 -2.22 28.27
CA GLU A 69 -28.87 -2.79 26.96
C GLU A 69 -28.20 -1.76 26.05
N ILE A 70 -28.71 -0.51 26.03
CA ILE A 70 -28.11 0.59 25.27
C ILE A 70 -26.70 0.88 25.79
N MET A 71 -26.48 0.94 27.11
CA MET A 71 -25.15 1.13 27.69
C MET A 71 -24.16 0.05 27.25
N LEU A 72 -24.58 -1.22 27.25
CA LEU A 72 -23.74 -2.33 26.75
C LEU A 72 -23.41 -2.18 25.26
N LYS A 73 -24.35 -1.74 24.42
CA LYS A 73 -24.11 -1.45 23.01
C LYS A 73 -23.14 -0.28 22.83
N MET A 74 -23.23 0.76 23.64
CA MET A 74 -22.31 1.91 23.60
C MET A 74 -20.87 1.52 23.96
N ILE A 75 -20.69 0.63 24.95
CA ILE A 75 -19.36 0.09 25.29
C ILE A 75 -18.77 -0.67 24.10
N LYS A 76 -19.57 -1.51 23.42
CA LYS A 76 -19.13 -2.22 22.22
C LYS A 76 -18.76 -1.26 21.09
N LEU A 77 -19.60 -0.26 20.82
CA LEU A 77 -19.33 0.76 19.80
C LEU A 77 -18.03 1.52 20.09
N ARG A 78 -17.77 1.90 21.33
CA ARG A 78 -16.50 2.54 21.73
C ARG A 78 -15.30 1.65 21.41
N ASN A 79 -15.38 0.36 21.71
CA ASN A 79 -14.29 -0.58 21.43
C ASN A 79 -14.08 -0.77 19.92
N ASP A 80 -15.17 -0.86 19.15
CA ASP A 80 -15.10 -0.99 17.69
C ASP A 80 -14.48 0.25 17.03
N ILE A 81 -14.77 1.45 17.55
CA ILE A 81 -14.14 2.71 17.11
C ILE A 81 -12.63 2.66 17.36
N LYS A 82 -12.19 2.27 18.56
CA LYS A 82 -10.76 2.16 18.90
C LYS A 82 -10.03 1.14 18.02
N LEU A 83 -10.62 -0.03 17.82
CA LEU A 83 -10.04 -1.06 16.97
C LEU A 83 -9.96 -0.59 15.50
N SER A 84 -10.96 0.15 15.04
CA SER A 84 -10.97 0.73 13.70
C SER A 84 -9.87 1.77 13.53
N ALA A 85 -9.64 2.62 14.53
CA ALA A 85 -8.56 3.61 14.54
C ALA A 85 -7.17 2.95 14.49
N GLU A 86 -6.96 1.89 15.29
CA GLU A 86 -5.71 1.11 15.27
C GLU A 86 -5.46 0.50 13.89
N ARG A 87 -6.48 -0.16 13.30
CA ARG A 87 -6.38 -0.74 11.95
C ARG A 87 -6.04 0.30 10.90
N ILE A 88 -6.65 1.47 11.01
CA ILE A 88 -6.39 2.62 10.15
C ILE A 88 -4.94 3.11 10.31
N GLY A 89 -4.43 3.19 11.54
CA GLY A 89 -3.04 3.56 11.82
C GLY A 89 -2.06 2.59 11.14
N ASN A 90 -2.26 1.29 11.36
CA ASN A 90 -1.45 0.23 10.75
C ASN A 90 -1.52 0.26 9.21
N ALA A 91 -2.70 0.53 8.64
CA ALA A 91 -2.85 0.70 7.19
C ALA A 91 -2.06 1.91 6.67
N GLY A 92 -2.05 3.01 7.43
CA GLY A 92 -1.26 4.20 7.12
C GLY A 92 0.26 3.95 7.13
N GLU A 93 0.76 3.17 8.08
CA GLU A 93 2.18 2.75 8.11
C GLU A 93 2.54 1.90 6.89
N ARG A 94 1.73 0.89 6.58
CA ARG A 94 1.94 0.04 5.39
C ARG A 94 1.87 0.83 4.08
N MET A 95 1.04 1.87 4.01
CA MET A 95 1.00 2.77 2.85
C MET A 95 2.30 3.56 2.71
N LYS A 96 2.90 4.02 3.80
CA LYS A 96 4.21 4.71 3.76
C LYS A 96 5.31 3.78 3.26
N GLU A 97 5.38 2.56 3.80
CA GLU A 97 6.34 1.55 3.32
C GLU A 97 6.16 1.25 1.83
N SER A 98 4.91 1.17 1.37
CA SER A 98 4.60 0.95 -0.05
C SER A 98 5.05 2.11 -0.93
N ASP A 99 4.91 3.35 -0.46
CA ASP A 99 5.36 4.56 -1.17
C ASP A 99 6.88 4.63 -1.27
N GLU A 100 7.60 4.26 -0.19
CA GLU A 100 9.07 4.16 -0.20
C GLU A 100 9.56 3.11 -1.21
N ILE A 101 8.93 1.93 -1.24
CA ILE A 101 9.25 0.88 -2.21
C ILE A 101 8.99 1.37 -3.65
N ALA A 102 7.85 2.02 -3.89
CA ALA A 102 7.53 2.58 -5.21
C ALA A 102 8.54 3.65 -5.64
N GLY A 103 8.98 4.49 -4.71
CA GLY A 103 10.04 5.47 -4.92
C GLY A 103 11.38 4.83 -5.32
N SER A 104 11.81 3.79 -4.58
CA SER A 104 13.02 3.02 -4.91
C SER A 104 12.92 2.38 -6.29
N MET A 105 11.79 1.75 -6.59
CA MET A 105 11.58 1.09 -7.88
C MET A 105 11.59 2.10 -9.04
N SER A 106 11.07 3.31 -8.83
CA SER A 106 11.16 4.38 -9.83
C SER A 106 12.60 4.82 -10.08
N ALA A 107 13.45 4.85 -9.05
CA ALA A 107 14.88 5.13 -9.20
C ALA A 107 15.60 4.01 -9.97
N ASP A 108 15.31 2.74 -9.64
CA ASP A 108 15.88 1.58 -10.33
C ASP A 108 15.50 1.57 -11.82
N LEU A 109 14.26 1.92 -12.16
CA LEU A 109 13.81 2.03 -13.54
C LEU A 109 14.56 3.13 -14.32
N LYS A 110 14.90 4.25 -13.68
CA LYS A 110 15.74 5.28 -14.31
C LYS A 110 17.16 4.78 -14.58
N HIS A 111 17.76 4.06 -13.63
CA HIS A 111 19.07 3.44 -13.86
C HIS A 111 19.04 2.38 -14.97
N LEU A 112 17.95 1.63 -15.09
CA LEU A 112 17.76 0.71 -16.22
C LEU A 112 17.67 1.45 -17.56
N GLU A 113 16.95 2.55 -17.62
CA GLU A 113 16.88 3.40 -18.83
C GLU A 113 18.26 3.94 -19.22
N GLU A 114 19.03 4.46 -18.26
CA GLU A 114 20.42 4.90 -18.46
C GLU A 114 21.29 3.78 -19.02
N ASN A 115 21.21 2.58 -18.43
CA ASN A 115 21.98 1.42 -18.88
C ASN A 115 21.59 0.98 -20.31
N ILE A 116 20.30 1.03 -20.65
CA ILE A 116 19.83 0.71 -22.01
C ILE A 116 20.42 1.68 -23.03
N ASN A 117 20.50 2.98 -22.71
CA ASN A 117 21.12 3.97 -23.59
C ASN A 117 22.62 3.70 -23.79
N VAL A 118 23.35 3.38 -22.72
CA VAL A 118 24.77 2.99 -22.82
C VAL A 118 24.96 1.74 -23.68
N ILE A 119 24.09 0.75 -23.56
CA ILE A 119 24.12 -0.46 -24.39
C ILE A 119 23.88 -0.09 -25.86
N ALA A 120 22.89 0.77 -26.15
CA ALA A 120 22.60 1.20 -27.51
C ALA A 120 23.81 1.91 -28.14
N ASP A 121 24.46 2.83 -27.41
CA ASP A 121 25.67 3.52 -27.86
C ASP A 121 26.81 2.53 -28.13
N THR A 122 27.00 1.55 -27.23
CA THR A 122 28.02 0.50 -27.38
C THR A 122 27.78 -0.33 -28.64
N VAL A 123 26.52 -0.69 -28.93
CA VAL A 123 26.17 -1.42 -30.15
C VAL A 123 26.48 -0.60 -31.41
N MET A 124 26.18 0.70 -31.41
CA MET A 124 26.52 1.59 -32.53
C MET A 124 28.04 1.70 -32.75
N GLU A 125 28.82 1.79 -31.67
CA GLU A 125 30.29 1.78 -31.77
C GLU A 125 30.84 0.45 -32.29
N MET A 126 30.24 -0.67 -31.89
CA MET A 126 30.59 -1.99 -32.40
C MET A 126 30.32 -2.10 -33.89
N GLU A 127 29.16 -1.65 -34.39
CA GLU A 127 28.84 -1.65 -35.82
C GLU A 127 29.91 -0.90 -36.63
N LYS A 128 30.28 0.31 -36.17
CA LYS A 128 31.33 1.11 -36.81
C LYS A 128 32.70 0.40 -36.82
N SER A 129 33.03 -0.28 -35.72
CA SER A 129 34.28 -1.04 -35.61
C SER A 129 34.30 -2.25 -36.54
N ILE A 130 33.16 -2.93 -36.72
CA ILE A 130 33.00 -4.04 -37.65
C ILE A 130 33.15 -3.56 -39.10
N GLU A 131 32.57 -2.42 -39.45
CA GLU A 131 32.71 -1.82 -40.79
C GLU A 131 34.18 -1.52 -41.11
N ALA A 132 34.89 -0.84 -40.21
CA ALA A 132 36.32 -0.54 -40.37
C ALA A 132 37.19 -1.82 -40.48
N ALA A 133 36.86 -2.86 -39.72
CA ALA A 133 37.54 -4.15 -39.81
C ALA A 133 37.31 -4.82 -41.19
N GLY A 134 36.11 -4.68 -41.75
CA GLY A 134 35.77 -5.15 -43.10
C GLY A 134 36.62 -4.46 -44.18
N GLU A 135 36.72 -3.13 -44.15
CA GLU A 135 37.57 -2.36 -45.07
C GLU A 135 39.05 -2.75 -44.97
N SER A 136 39.54 -2.95 -43.75
CA SER A 136 40.91 -3.41 -43.52
C SER A 136 41.13 -4.82 -44.07
N ALA A 137 40.16 -5.74 -43.91
CA ALA A 137 40.25 -7.09 -44.44
C ALA A 137 40.31 -7.09 -45.98
N ASP A 138 39.53 -6.24 -46.64
CA ASP A 138 39.59 -6.07 -48.10
C ASP A 138 40.92 -5.51 -48.57
N SER A 139 41.48 -4.52 -47.85
CA SER A 139 42.81 -3.96 -48.13
C SER A 139 43.91 -5.02 -48.01
N ILE A 140 43.87 -5.85 -46.96
CA ILE A 140 44.80 -6.97 -46.77
C ILE A 140 44.68 -7.98 -47.92
N LYS A 141 43.45 -8.31 -48.35
CA LYS A 141 43.20 -9.22 -49.46
C LYS A 141 43.79 -8.70 -50.78
N ILE A 142 43.72 -7.41 -51.05
CA ILE A 142 44.33 -6.78 -52.23
C ILE A 142 45.87 -6.87 -52.14
N ALA A 143 46.46 -6.45 -51.02
CA ALA A 143 47.90 -6.49 -50.81
C ALA A 143 48.46 -7.93 -50.93
N GLY A 144 47.74 -8.92 -50.39
CA GLY A 144 48.11 -10.34 -50.51
C GLY A 144 48.15 -10.83 -51.97
N LYS A 145 47.19 -10.40 -52.81
CA LYS A 145 47.21 -10.72 -54.25
C LYS A 145 48.41 -10.09 -54.96
N GLU A 146 48.75 -8.85 -54.62
CA GLU A 146 49.88 -8.14 -55.22
C GLU A 146 51.21 -8.76 -54.83
N LEU A 147 51.40 -9.11 -53.54
CA LEU A 147 52.54 -9.88 -53.06
C LEU A 147 52.68 -11.21 -53.79
N GLY A 148 51.58 -11.93 -54.00
CA GLY A 148 51.58 -13.18 -54.77
C GLY A 148 52.08 -12.98 -56.21
N ARG A 149 51.65 -11.91 -56.88
CA ARG A 149 52.15 -11.56 -58.23
C ARG A 149 53.64 -11.22 -58.23
N LEU A 150 54.09 -10.41 -57.26
CA LEU A 150 55.50 -10.04 -57.11
C LEU A 150 56.38 -11.26 -56.85
N TYR A 151 55.91 -12.19 -56.01
CA TYR A 151 56.61 -13.45 -55.74
C TYR A 151 56.83 -14.27 -57.01
N ILE A 152 55.78 -14.46 -57.83
CA ILE A 152 55.89 -15.18 -59.11
C ILE A 152 56.91 -14.50 -60.02
N SER A 153 56.81 -13.18 -60.19
CA SER A 153 57.75 -12.43 -61.03
C SER A 153 59.21 -12.52 -60.54
N CYS A 154 59.42 -12.43 -59.23
CA CYS A 154 60.74 -12.58 -58.62
C CYS A 154 61.31 -13.99 -58.85
N SER A 155 60.48 -15.03 -58.65
CA SER A 155 60.84 -16.42 -58.92
C SER A 155 61.22 -16.64 -60.38
N GLU A 156 60.45 -16.11 -61.33
CA GLU A 156 60.78 -16.17 -62.76
C GLU A 156 62.10 -15.48 -63.09
N ARG A 157 62.35 -14.29 -62.50
CA ARG A 157 63.61 -13.56 -62.68
C ARG A 157 64.80 -14.32 -62.10
N ALA A 158 64.65 -14.92 -60.92
CA ALA A 158 65.67 -15.74 -60.30
C ALA A 158 66.01 -16.97 -61.16
N ALA A 159 65.01 -17.66 -61.69
CA ALA A 159 65.21 -18.80 -62.59
C ALA A 159 65.93 -18.40 -63.89
N LYS A 160 65.57 -17.25 -64.48
CA LYS A 160 66.28 -16.69 -65.65
C LYS A 160 67.74 -16.37 -65.33
N LEU A 161 68.01 -15.80 -64.15
CA LEU A 161 69.37 -15.48 -63.70
C LEU A 161 70.22 -16.73 -63.47
N ASP A 162 69.67 -17.76 -62.83
CA ASP A 162 70.36 -19.06 -62.63
C ASP A 162 70.74 -19.69 -63.98
N LYS A 163 69.82 -19.66 -64.95
CA LYS A 163 70.09 -20.13 -66.30
C LYS A 163 71.23 -19.34 -66.96
N ALA A 164 71.19 -18.01 -66.89
CA ALA A 164 72.23 -17.15 -67.46
C ALA A 164 73.61 -17.39 -66.83
N LEU A 165 73.67 -17.61 -65.51
CA LEU A 165 74.92 -17.93 -64.81
C LEU A 165 75.52 -19.27 -65.28
N LYS A 166 74.69 -20.29 -65.52
CA LYS A 166 75.13 -21.59 -66.06
C LYS A 166 75.63 -21.52 -67.51
N GLU A 167 75.25 -20.51 -68.27
CA GLU A 167 75.74 -20.31 -69.64
C GLU A 167 77.10 -19.57 -69.67
N ILE A 168 77.53 -18.99 -68.54
CA ILE A 168 78.79 -18.21 -68.41
C ILE A 168 79.94 -19.03 -67.79
N VAL A 169 79.63 -20.11 -67.03
CA VAL A 169 80.59 -21.02 -66.39
C VAL A 169 80.74 -22.29 -67.21
#